data_AF-A0A958S3Y4-F1
#
_entry.id   AF-A0A958S3Y4-F1
#
_cell.length_a   1.000
_cell.length_b   1.000
_cell.length_c   1.000
_cell.angle_alpha   90.00
_cell.angle_beta   90.00
_cell.angle_gamma   90.00
#
_symmetry.space_group_name_H-M   'P 1'
#
loop_
_entity.id
_entity.type
_entity.pdbx_description
1 polymer ?
#
loop_
_entity_poly.entity_id
_entity_poly.type
_entity_poly.pdbx_seq_one_letter_code
_entity_poly.pdbx_strand_id
1 'polypeptide(L)'
;MSENRDFIELAARGLPAIMGFARHERVEPQGIHVHVELEFDASVAARSGELVDAIDYVRVLGEYRFLLWASRFFLIETAAETLCRYTLSAEWEGTPAQARGVRLRLEKPHALGAHATPALNVYREQGVYQYPAFEGENLQEIDSNRDCRVSRVVVPPGGTFAPSSGRFAILSLCDDLYWGGERVPAGGARYSNSLEWVNRSLQTAALLCVECHDEEWAAK
;
A
#
# COMPACT_ATOMS: atom_id res chain seq x y z
N MET A 1 -18.31 -26.76 4.50
CA MET A 1 -18.02 -26.18 5.83
C MET A 1 -18.35 -24.71 5.74
N SER A 2 -19.06 -24.15 6.72
CA SER A 2 -19.28 -22.69 6.77
C SER A 2 -17.93 -22.04 7.06
N GLU A 3 -17.45 -21.18 6.16
CA GLU A 3 -16.25 -20.40 6.38
C GLU A 3 -16.59 -19.23 7.32
N ASN A 4 -15.80 -19.02 8.38
CA ASN A 4 -16.02 -17.90 9.29
C ASN A 4 -15.75 -16.58 8.56
N ARG A 5 -16.57 -15.57 8.84
CA ARG A 5 -16.42 -14.20 8.34
C ARG A 5 -16.23 -13.28 9.53
N ASP A 6 -15.01 -13.20 10.00
CA ASP A 6 -14.60 -12.31 11.10
C ASP A 6 -13.99 -11.03 10.51
N PHE A 7 -14.01 -9.93 11.28
CA PHE A 7 -13.54 -8.63 10.81
C PHE A 7 -12.56 -8.00 11.81
N ILE A 8 -11.47 -7.45 11.28
CA ILE A 8 -10.66 -6.45 11.98
C ILE A 8 -10.98 -5.07 11.40
N GLU A 9 -11.26 -4.11 12.27
CA GLU A 9 -11.59 -2.74 11.89
C GLU A 9 -10.48 -1.76 12.29
N LEU A 10 -10.18 -0.83 11.38
CA LEU A 10 -9.25 0.27 11.62
C LEU A 10 -9.90 1.59 11.21
N ALA A 11 -9.91 2.55 12.14
CA ALA A 11 -10.43 3.90 11.93
C ALA A 11 -9.32 4.92 12.17
N ALA A 12 -8.58 5.24 11.11
CA ALA A 12 -7.46 6.16 11.15
C ALA A 12 -7.86 7.55 10.63
N ARG A 13 -7.34 8.59 11.27
CA ARG A 13 -7.68 9.99 10.96
C ARG A 13 -6.42 10.76 10.59
N GLY A 14 -6.55 11.63 9.60
CA GLY A 14 -5.52 12.58 9.22
C GLY A 14 -4.31 11.93 8.54
N LEU A 15 -4.50 10.83 7.80
CA LEU A 15 -3.40 10.29 7.00
C LEU A 15 -3.02 11.30 5.93
N PRO A 16 -1.73 11.67 5.80
CA PRO A 16 -1.31 12.63 4.81
C PRO A 16 -1.46 12.06 3.40
N ALA A 17 -2.20 12.76 2.55
CA ALA A 17 -2.34 12.44 1.14
C ALA A 17 -2.19 13.70 0.30
N ILE A 18 -1.63 13.57 -0.89
CA ILE A 18 -1.73 14.60 -1.93
C ILE A 18 -2.85 14.15 -2.84
N MET A 19 -4.02 14.79 -2.75
CA MET A 19 -5.23 14.29 -3.42
C MET A 19 -6.14 15.41 -3.93
N GLY A 20 -6.36 15.46 -5.23
CA GLY A 20 -7.33 16.36 -5.86
C GLY A 20 -6.85 16.96 -7.18
N PHE A 21 -7.68 17.84 -7.75
CA PHE A 21 -7.43 18.52 -9.02
C PHE A 21 -6.93 19.96 -8.84
N ALA A 22 -7.36 20.63 -7.77
CA ALA A 22 -7.01 22.04 -7.61
C ALA A 22 -5.52 22.18 -7.29
N ARG A 23 -4.89 23.22 -7.83
CA ARG A 23 -3.43 23.43 -7.74
C ARG A 23 -2.89 23.33 -6.31
N HIS A 24 -3.62 23.84 -5.33
CA HIS A 24 -3.23 23.77 -3.91
C HIS A 24 -3.27 22.32 -3.38
N GLU A 25 -4.24 21.51 -3.79
CA GLU A 25 -4.38 20.09 -3.42
C GLU A 25 -3.23 19.22 -3.95
N ARG A 26 -2.50 19.70 -4.97
CA ARG A 26 -1.36 19.00 -5.58
C ARG A 26 -0.02 19.29 -4.89
N VAL A 27 0.04 20.30 -4.02
CA VAL A 27 1.29 20.71 -3.35
C VAL A 27 1.21 20.63 -1.82
N GLU A 28 0.02 20.72 -1.25
CA GLU A 28 -0.21 20.66 0.19
C GLU A 28 -0.83 19.31 0.59
N PRO A 29 -0.18 18.54 1.49
CA PRO A 29 -0.78 17.32 2.03
C PRO A 29 -2.07 17.65 2.78
N GLN A 30 -3.10 16.85 2.52
CA GLN A 30 -4.39 16.91 3.19
C GLN A 30 -4.60 15.66 4.04
N GLY A 31 -5.25 15.82 5.19
CA GLY A 31 -5.61 14.70 6.06
C GLY A 31 -6.83 13.95 5.51
N ILE A 32 -6.64 12.69 5.12
CA ILE A 32 -7.72 11.77 4.74
C ILE A 32 -8.10 10.92 5.96
N HIS A 33 -9.40 10.71 6.16
CA HIS A 33 -9.89 9.72 7.12
C HIS A 33 -10.08 8.39 6.40
N VAL A 34 -9.59 7.31 7.01
CA VAL A 34 -9.66 5.96 6.47
C VAL A 34 -10.37 5.09 7.51
N HIS A 35 -11.47 4.50 7.11
CA HIS A 35 -12.11 3.42 7.84
C HIS A 35 -12.01 2.16 6.98
N VAL A 36 -11.37 1.12 7.49
CA VAL A 36 -11.22 -0.14 6.78
C VAL A 36 -11.63 -1.31 7.66
N GLU A 37 -12.41 -2.21 7.10
CA GLU A 37 -12.74 -3.50 7.70
C GLU A 37 -12.16 -4.60 6.82
N LEU A 38 -11.42 -5.52 7.44
CA LEU A 38 -10.70 -6.60 6.79
C LEU A 38 -11.31 -7.93 7.21
N GLU A 39 -11.91 -8.62 6.25
CA GLU A 39 -12.55 -9.92 6.46
C GLU A 39 -11.50 -11.03 6.45
N PHE A 40 -11.50 -11.90 7.48
CA PHE A 40 -10.61 -13.06 7.59
C PHE A 40 -11.22 -14.13 8.52
N ASP A 41 -10.59 -15.29 8.67
CA ASP A 41 -10.99 -16.31 9.67
C ASP A 41 -10.11 -16.17 10.92
N ALA A 42 -10.65 -15.53 11.95
CA ALA A 42 -9.92 -15.28 13.19
C ALA A 42 -9.69 -16.56 14.01
N SER A 43 -10.38 -17.66 13.69
CA SER A 43 -10.24 -18.90 14.44
C SER A 43 -8.84 -19.52 14.30
N VAL A 44 -8.12 -19.26 13.20
CA VAL A 44 -6.75 -19.75 12.99
C VAL A 44 -5.80 -19.07 13.97
N ALA A 45 -5.73 -17.72 13.93
CA ALA A 45 -4.95 -16.92 14.87
C ALA A 45 -5.33 -17.18 16.34
N ALA A 46 -6.61 -17.34 16.65
CA ALA A 46 -7.06 -17.61 18.02
C ALA A 46 -6.55 -18.96 18.56
N ARG A 47 -6.28 -19.94 17.69
CA ARG A 47 -5.72 -21.24 18.08
C ARG A 47 -4.20 -21.24 18.15
N SER A 48 -3.53 -20.57 17.20
CA SER A 48 -2.06 -20.58 17.13
C SER A 48 -1.42 -19.55 18.07
N GLY A 49 -2.04 -18.38 18.23
CA GLY A 49 -1.45 -17.25 18.92
C GLY A 49 -0.34 -16.54 18.13
N GLU A 50 -0.14 -16.90 16.85
CA GLU A 50 0.93 -16.39 16.01
C GLU A 50 0.46 -15.24 15.10
N LEU A 51 1.28 -14.20 14.95
CA LEU A 51 0.95 -13.04 14.11
C LEU A 51 0.80 -13.41 12.62
N VAL A 52 1.51 -14.44 12.16
CA VAL A 52 1.43 -14.91 10.76
C VAL A 52 0.02 -15.37 10.39
N ASP A 53 -0.78 -15.82 11.36
CA ASP A 53 -2.16 -16.26 11.16
C ASP A 53 -3.19 -15.13 11.35
N ALA A 54 -2.75 -13.93 11.72
CA ALA A 54 -3.58 -12.77 11.99
C ALA A 54 -3.37 -11.64 10.96
N ILE A 55 -4.31 -10.70 10.90
CA ILE A 55 -4.11 -9.45 10.18
C ILE A 55 -3.17 -8.54 11.00
N ASP A 56 -1.99 -8.25 10.45
CA ASP A 56 -1.12 -7.20 10.99
C ASP A 56 -1.65 -5.81 10.64
N TYR A 57 -2.50 -5.27 11.51
CA TYR A 57 -3.10 -3.96 11.32
C TYR A 57 -2.11 -2.79 11.46
N VAL A 58 -0.99 -2.96 12.16
CA VAL A 58 0.05 -1.93 12.28
C VAL A 58 0.71 -1.77 10.91
N ARG A 59 1.05 -2.89 10.27
CA ARG A 59 1.56 -2.93 8.90
C ARG A 59 0.57 -2.31 7.92
N VAL A 60 -0.70 -2.75 7.93
CA VAL A 60 -1.74 -2.22 7.02
C VAL A 60 -1.83 -0.70 7.11
N LEU A 61 -1.86 -0.14 8.33
CA LEU A 61 -1.94 1.30 8.52
C LEU A 61 -0.71 2.03 7.95
N GLY A 62 0.49 1.48 8.15
CA GLY A 62 1.73 2.03 7.62
C GLY A 62 1.78 2.01 6.10
N GLU A 63 1.38 0.90 5.49
CA GLU A 63 1.31 0.72 4.04
C GLU A 63 0.26 1.64 3.41
N TYR A 64 -0.91 1.79 4.01
CA TYR A 64 -1.95 2.71 3.55
C TYR A 64 -1.48 4.16 3.61
N ARG A 65 -0.82 4.55 4.70
CA ARG A 65 -0.22 5.88 4.86
C ARG A 65 0.82 6.14 3.76
N PHE A 66 1.66 5.15 3.46
CA PHE A 66 2.65 5.25 2.39
C PHE A 66 1.98 5.41 1.02
N LEU A 67 1.01 4.58 0.67
CA LEU A 67 0.31 4.64 -0.63
C LEU A 67 -0.41 5.98 -0.83
N LEU A 68 -1.17 6.44 0.17
CA LEU A 68 -1.88 7.74 0.10
C LEU A 68 -0.93 8.93 -0.09
N TRP A 69 0.25 8.87 0.53
CA TRP A 69 1.26 9.91 0.41
C TRP A 69 1.99 9.85 -0.94
N ALA A 70 2.41 8.64 -1.37
CA ALA A 70 3.30 8.44 -2.50
C ALA A 70 2.60 8.50 -3.87
N SER A 71 1.36 8.01 -3.94
CA SER A 71 0.65 7.85 -5.22
C SER A 71 0.07 9.14 -5.78
N ARG A 72 -0.11 10.17 -4.93
CA ARG A 72 -0.53 11.53 -5.34
C ARG A 72 -1.78 11.54 -6.24
N PHE A 73 -2.84 10.86 -5.79
CA PHE A 73 -4.06 10.62 -6.56
C PHE A 73 -4.81 11.89 -6.99
N PHE A 74 -5.54 11.85 -8.10
CA PHE A 74 -6.47 12.92 -8.47
C PHE A 74 -7.85 12.74 -7.84
N LEU A 75 -8.27 11.49 -7.70
CA LEU A 75 -9.61 11.09 -7.29
C LEU A 75 -9.57 10.21 -6.03
N ILE A 76 -10.57 10.37 -5.17
CA ILE A 76 -10.74 9.50 -3.99
C ILE A 76 -11.15 8.09 -4.41
N GLU A 77 -11.79 7.95 -5.57
CA GLU A 77 -12.13 6.70 -6.25
C GLU A 77 -10.87 5.92 -6.63
N THR A 78 -9.90 6.58 -7.29
CA THR A 78 -8.62 5.95 -7.65
C THR A 78 -7.88 5.50 -6.39
N ALA A 79 -7.81 6.37 -5.38
CA ALA A 79 -7.17 6.03 -4.11
C ALA A 79 -7.83 4.81 -3.44
N ALA A 80 -9.15 4.78 -3.35
CA ALA A 80 -9.88 3.67 -2.76
C ALA A 80 -9.65 2.36 -3.53
N GLU A 81 -9.67 2.42 -4.85
CA GLU A 81 -9.44 1.26 -5.70
C GLU A 81 -8.01 0.72 -5.57
N THR A 82 -6.99 1.59 -5.56
CA THR A 82 -5.59 1.20 -5.33
C THR A 82 -5.40 0.55 -3.95
N LEU A 83 -6.00 1.12 -2.89
CA LEU A 83 -5.92 0.55 -1.54
C LEU A 83 -6.60 -0.83 -1.47
N CYS A 84 -7.76 -1.01 -2.11
CA CYS A 84 -8.44 -2.30 -2.16
C CYS A 84 -7.61 -3.34 -2.94
N ARG A 85 -7.07 -2.97 -4.10
CA ARG A 85 -6.17 -3.82 -4.89
C ARG A 85 -4.93 -4.22 -4.12
N TYR A 86 -4.35 -3.30 -3.37
CA TYR A 86 -3.20 -3.59 -2.54
C TYR A 86 -3.54 -4.59 -1.42
N THR A 87 -4.61 -4.34 -0.67
CA THR A 87 -5.05 -5.25 0.42
C THR A 87 -5.38 -6.65 -0.06
N LEU A 88 -5.99 -6.77 -1.24
CA LEU A 88 -6.40 -8.06 -1.82
C LEU A 88 -5.33 -8.68 -2.77
N SER A 89 -4.14 -8.08 -2.87
CA SER A 89 -3.05 -8.61 -3.71
C SER A 89 -2.41 -9.85 -3.10
N ALA A 90 -2.15 -10.87 -3.92
CA ALA A 90 -1.72 -12.20 -3.50
C ALA A 90 -0.56 -12.21 -2.49
N GLU A 91 -0.48 -13.27 -1.67
CA GLU A 91 0.60 -13.49 -0.71
C GLU A 91 2.00 -13.52 -1.35
N TRP A 92 3.00 -13.19 -0.54
CA TRP A 92 4.39 -13.54 -0.78
C TRP A 92 4.98 -14.17 0.48
N GLU A 93 6.08 -14.91 0.35
CA GLU A 93 6.67 -15.69 1.43
C GLU A 93 6.97 -14.83 2.67
N GLY A 94 6.32 -15.10 3.80
CA GLY A 94 6.52 -14.33 5.05
C GLY A 94 5.51 -13.20 5.29
N THR A 95 4.43 -13.11 4.49
CA THR A 95 3.30 -12.22 4.81
C THR A 95 2.37 -12.80 5.86
N PRO A 96 1.87 -11.99 6.81
CA PRO A 96 0.74 -12.36 7.67
C PRO A 96 -0.52 -12.67 6.86
N ALA A 97 -1.50 -13.29 7.51
CA ALA A 97 -2.78 -13.67 6.92
C ALA A 97 -3.40 -12.55 6.07
N GLN A 98 -3.96 -12.95 4.95
CA GLN A 98 -4.55 -12.04 3.99
C GLN A 98 -6.05 -11.83 4.27
N ALA A 99 -6.52 -10.59 4.03
CA ALA A 99 -7.93 -10.30 4.00
C ALA A 99 -8.62 -10.98 2.78
N ARG A 100 -9.73 -11.66 3.03
CA ARG A 100 -10.62 -12.22 2.00
C ARG A 100 -11.60 -11.19 1.44
N GLY A 101 -11.78 -10.09 2.17
CA GLY A 101 -12.67 -9.00 1.80
C GLY A 101 -12.22 -7.71 2.47
N VAL A 102 -12.49 -6.59 1.81
CA VAL A 102 -12.20 -5.26 2.32
C VAL A 102 -13.41 -4.37 2.15
N ARG A 103 -13.85 -3.76 3.25
CA ARG A 103 -14.80 -2.64 3.23
C ARG A 103 -14.02 -1.39 3.57
N LEU A 104 -13.91 -0.48 2.61
CA LEU A 104 -13.12 0.74 2.73
C LEU A 104 -14.02 1.94 2.62
N ARG A 105 -13.88 2.86 3.57
CA ARG A 105 -14.46 4.19 3.53
C ARG A 105 -13.35 5.23 3.63
N LEU A 106 -13.28 6.09 2.61
CA LEU A 106 -12.37 7.24 2.59
C LEU A 106 -13.19 8.52 2.75
N GLU A 107 -12.77 9.41 3.64
CA GLU A 107 -13.38 10.73 3.81
C GLU A 107 -12.37 11.84 3.59
N LYS A 108 -12.80 12.91 2.94
CA LYS A 108 -12.00 14.11 2.71
C LYS A 108 -12.59 15.28 3.52
N PRO A 109 -12.29 15.37 4.83
CA PRO A 109 -13.00 16.25 5.77
C PRO A 109 -12.99 17.74 5.40
N HIS A 110 -11.95 18.20 4.72
CA HIS A 110 -11.75 19.62 4.39
C HIS A 110 -12.13 19.98 2.95
N ALA A 111 -12.63 19.05 2.14
CA ALA A 111 -12.92 19.29 0.72
C ALA A 111 -13.98 20.36 0.47
N LEU A 112 -15.00 20.42 1.34
CA LEU A 112 -16.16 21.32 1.18
C LEU A 112 -16.32 22.27 2.37
N GLY A 113 -15.23 22.54 3.11
CA GLY A 113 -15.24 23.39 4.29
C GLY A 113 -16.26 22.92 5.33
N ALA A 114 -17.05 23.86 5.88
CA ALA A 114 -18.06 23.56 6.89
C ALA A 114 -19.38 22.99 6.32
N HIS A 115 -19.51 22.84 5.00
CA HIS A 115 -20.77 22.50 4.37
C HIS A 115 -21.09 21.00 4.41
N ALA A 116 -20.08 20.16 4.16
CA ALA A 116 -20.22 18.71 4.16
C ALA A 116 -18.85 18.02 4.19
N THR A 117 -18.84 16.74 4.56
CA THR A 117 -17.68 15.87 4.40
C THR A 117 -17.98 14.83 3.32
N PRO A 118 -17.38 14.93 2.12
CA PRO A 118 -17.52 13.89 1.12
C PRO A 118 -16.81 12.62 1.57
N ALA A 119 -17.46 11.49 1.31
CA ALA A 119 -16.93 10.18 1.60
C ALA A 119 -17.31 9.17 0.52
N LEU A 120 -16.38 8.27 0.20
CA LEU A 120 -16.59 7.14 -0.68
C LEU A 120 -16.60 5.86 0.16
N ASN A 121 -17.51 4.93 -0.13
CA ASN A 121 -17.59 3.62 0.52
C ASN A 121 -17.53 2.55 -0.57
N VAL A 122 -16.63 1.59 -0.44
CA VAL A 122 -16.45 0.48 -1.38
C VAL A 122 -16.33 -0.83 -0.62
N TYR A 123 -16.73 -1.91 -1.29
CA TYR A 123 -16.47 -3.28 -0.85
C TYR A 123 -15.87 -4.07 -2.01
N ARG A 124 -14.85 -4.87 -1.71
CA ARG A 124 -14.18 -5.77 -2.65
C ARG A 124 -13.87 -7.08 -1.93
N GLU A 125 -13.87 -8.17 -2.67
CA GLU A 125 -13.55 -9.49 -2.16
C GLU A 125 -12.44 -10.14 -2.98
N GLN A 126 -11.77 -11.12 -2.37
CA GLN A 126 -10.70 -11.87 -3.01
C GLN A 126 -11.20 -12.48 -4.32
N GLY A 127 -10.35 -12.46 -5.35
CA GLY A 127 -10.69 -12.95 -6.69
C GLY A 127 -11.38 -11.92 -7.59
N VAL A 128 -11.77 -10.73 -7.08
CA VAL A 128 -12.25 -9.64 -7.95
C VAL A 128 -11.13 -9.05 -8.82
N TYR A 129 -9.89 -9.18 -8.37
CA TYR A 129 -8.69 -8.72 -9.08
C TYR A 129 -7.89 -9.88 -9.62
N GLN A 130 -7.33 -9.68 -10.80
CA GLN A 130 -6.33 -10.55 -11.39
C GLN A 130 -5.01 -9.81 -11.38
N TYR A 131 -3.99 -10.42 -10.81
CA TYR A 131 -2.64 -9.89 -10.79
C TYR A 131 -1.81 -10.68 -11.79
N PRO A 132 -1.00 -10.01 -12.62
CA PRO A 132 -0.04 -10.71 -13.45
C PRO A 132 0.89 -11.53 -12.55
N ALA A 133 1.38 -12.66 -13.09
CA ALA A 133 2.48 -13.37 -12.48
C ALA A 133 3.70 -12.43 -12.38
N PHE A 134 4.62 -12.76 -11.46
CA PHE A 134 5.83 -11.96 -11.30
C PHE A 134 6.61 -11.87 -12.62
N GLU A 135 6.89 -10.65 -13.07
CA GLU A 135 7.82 -10.40 -14.17
C GLU A 135 9.25 -10.69 -13.68
N GLY A 136 9.97 -11.55 -14.41
CA GLY A 136 11.34 -11.93 -14.06
C GLY A 136 11.49 -12.49 -12.63
N GLU A 137 10.46 -13.17 -12.13
CA GLU A 137 10.34 -13.78 -10.79
C GLU A 137 10.32 -12.81 -9.59
N ASN A 138 10.46 -11.50 -9.81
CA ASN A 138 10.71 -10.57 -8.70
C ASN A 138 9.75 -9.38 -8.64
N LEU A 139 9.04 -9.00 -9.71
CA LEU A 139 8.13 -7.85 -9.70
C LEU A 139 6.69 -8.24 -9.99
N GLN A 140 5.75 -7.87 -9.13
CA GLN A 140 4.31 -7.99 -9.35
C GLN A 140 3.68 -6.60 -9.41
N GLU A 141 3.02 -6.29 -10.53
CA GLU A 141 2.19 -5.09 -10.61
C GLU A 141 0.88 -5.31 -9.84
N ILE A 142 0.57 -4.39 -8.92
CA ILE A 142 -0.63 -4.42 -8.07
C ILE A 142 -1.71 -3.51 -8.67
N ASP A 143 -1.31 -2.31 -9.08
CA ASP A 143 -2.18 -1.34 -9.70
C ASP A 143 -1.39 -0.47 -10.67
N SER A 144 -2.01 -0.10 -11.79
CA SER A 144 -1.43 0.80 -12.77
C SER A 144 -2.54 1.68 -13.31
N ASN A 145 -2.45 2.96 -12.98
CA ASN A 145 -3.45 3.94 -13.32
C ASN A 145 -2.78 5.21 -13.85
N ARG A 146 -3.58 6.25 -14.11
CA ARG A 146 -3.05 7.51 -14.65
C ARG A 146 -2.05 8.18 -13.70
N ASP A 147 -2.25 8.06 -12.40
CA ASP A 147 -1.57 8.85 -11.38
C ASP A 147 -0.25 8.18 -10.96
N CYS A 148 -0.27 6.85 -10.85
CA CYS A 148 0.87 6.07 -10.44
C CYS A 148 0.82 4.61 -10.93
N ARG A 149 1.97 3.96 -10.85
CA ARG A 149 2.08 2.49 -10.82
C ARG A 149 2.49 2.04 -9.42
N VAL A 150 1.76 1.07 -8.89
CA VAL A 150 2.04 0.39 -7.62
C VAL A 150 2.48 -1.02 -7.92
N SER A 151 3.67 -1.39 -7.46
CA SER A 151 4.21 -2.73 -7.63
C SER A 151 4.81 -3.25 -6.32
N ARG A 152 4.78 -4.56 -6.17
CA ARG A 152 5.54 -5.27 -5.14
C ARG A 152 6.77 -5.87 -5.79
N VAL A 153 7.91 -5.70 -5.14
CA VAL A 153 9.16 -6.33 -5.56
C VAL A 153 9.61 -7.28 -4.47
N VAL A 154 9.81 -8.54 -4.82
CA VAL A 154 10.44 -9.55 -3.98
C VAL A 154 11.93 -9.53 -4.26
N VAL A 155 12.74 -9.50 -3.21
CA VAL A 155 14.19 -9.50 -3.27
C VAL A 155 14.69 -10.76 -2.56
N PRO A 156 15.22 -11.76 -3.28
CA PRO A 156 15.70 -13.00 -2.67
C PRO A 156 16.91 -12.75 -1.76
N PRO A 157 17.28 -13.71 -0.90
CA PRO A 157 18.49 -13.62 -0.06
C PRO A 157 19.74 -13.27 -0.88
N GLY A 158 20.47 -12.22 -0.49
CA GLY A 158 21.64 -11.73 -1.22
C GLY A 158 21.32 -11.00 -2.54
N GLY A 159 20.05 -10.90 -2.91
CA GLY A 159 19.58 -10.22 -4.10
C GLY A 159 19.55 -8.70 -3.95
N THR A 160 19.35 -8.03 -5.08
CA THR A 160 19.27 -6.57 -5.14
C THR A 160 18.10 -6.11 -6.00
N PHE A 161 17.66 -4.88 -5.76
CA PHE A 161 16.69 -4.19 -6.58
C PHE A 161 17.08 -2.73 -6.75
N ALA A 162 17.18 -2.29 -8.00
CA ALA A 162 17.30 -0.89 -8.34
C ALA A 162 16.10 -0.49 -9.23
N PRO A 163 15.33 0.54 -8.86
CA PRO A 163 14.29 1.04 -9.74
C PRO A 163 14.90 1.56 -11.05
N SER A 164 14.16 1.44 -12.14
CA SER A 164 14.52 2.08 -13.41
C SER A 164 14.49 3.61 -13.30
N SER A 165 14.80 4.32 -14.39
CA SER A 165 14.62 5.77 -14.45
C SER A 165 13.18 6.16 -14.11
N GLY A 166 12.99 7.14 -13.23
CA GLY A 166 11.67 7.62 -12.81
C GLY A 166 11.69 8.22 -11.40
N ARG A 167 10.52 8.61 -10.89
CA ARG A 167 10.34 9.07 -9.50
C ARG A 167 9.69 7.95 -8.69
N PHE A 168 10.50 7.28 -7.88
CA PHE A 168 10.05 6.18 -7.04
C PHE A 168 10.03 6.57 -5.57
N ALA A 169 8.90 6.30 -4.93
CA ALA A 169 8.83 6.10 -3.49
C ALA A 169 8.83 4.59 -3.23
N ILE A 170 9.67 4.13 -2.30
CA ILE A 170 9.82 2.70 -2.02
C ILE A 170 9.76 2.49 -0.51
N LEU A 171 8.90 1.58 -0.07
CA LEU A 171 8.69 1.18 1.31
C LEU A 171 9.27 -0.21 1.54
N SER A 172 10.07 -0.38 2.60
CA SER A 172 10.48 -1.69 3.08
C SER A 172 9.30 -2.42 3.75
N LEU A 173 8.95 -3.60 3.27
CA LEU A 173 7.92 -4.45 3.90
C LEU A 173 8.50 -5.40 4.94
N CYS A 174 9.83 -5.50 5.00
CA CYS A 174 10.55 -6.40 5.88
C CYS A 174 11.58 -5.65 6.71
N ASP A 175 11.96 -6.29 7.79
CA ASP A 175 13.21 -6.01 8.46
C ASP A 175 14.38 -6.53 7.60
N ASP A 176 15.52 -5.83 7.65
CA ASP A 176 16.80 -6.24 7.04
C ASP A 176 17.01 -5.99 5.53
N LEU A 177 16.28 -5.02 4.96
CA LEU A 177 16.65 -4.41 3.69
C LEU A 177 17.64 -3.25 3.90
N TYR A 178 18.60 -3.11 3.00
CA TYR A 178 19.64 -2.09 3.07
C TYR A 178 19.55 -1.14 1.87
N TRP A 179 19.73 0.15 2.12
CA TRP A 179 19.74 1.19 1.10
C TRP A 179 20.94 2.10 1.32
N GLY A 180 21.82 2.22 0.32
CA GLY A 180 23.07 3.00 0.46
C GLY A 180 23.99 2.50 1.58
N GLY A 181 23.87 1.23 1.98
CA GLY A 181 24.62 0.63 3.09
C GLY A 181 23.97 0.77 4.47
N GLU A 182 22.89 1.55 4.60
CA GLU A 182 22.13 1.68 5.84
C GLU A 182 20.96 0.70 5.90
N ARG A 183 20.70 0.13 7.08
CA ARG A 183 19.53 -0.72 7.30
C ARG A 183 18.26 0.12 7.30
N VAL A 184 17.26 -0.30 6.55
CA VAL A 184 15.91 0.27 6.52
C VAL A 184 14.97 -0.73 7.20
N PRO A 185 14.35 -0.38 8.35
CA PRO A 185 13.40 -1.27 9.02
C PRO A 185 12.09 -1.40 8.23
N ALA A 186 11.28 -2.39 8.58
CA ALA A 186 9.91 -2.50 8.07
C ALA A 186 9.14 -1.19 8.30
N GLY A 187 8.39 -0.74 7.29
CA GLY A 187 7.70 0.56 7.30
C GLY A 187 8.59 1.76 7.01
N GLY A 188 9.90 1.57 6.84
CA GLY A 188 10.84 2.61 6.41
C GLY A 188 10.73 2.89 4.91
N ALA A 189 10.45 4.14 4.54
CA ALA A 189 10.38 4.58 3.15
C ALA A 189 11.62 5.35 2.70
N ARG A 190 11.95 5.27 1.41
CA ARG A 190 12.96 6.09 0.73
C ARG A 190 12.40 6.61 -0.59
N TYR A 191 12.92 7.77 -1.01
CA TYR A 191 12.66 8.35 -2.33
C TYR A 191 13.93 8.19 -3.15
N SER A 192 13.87 7.43 -4.23
CA SER A 192 15.05 7.06 -5.00
C SER A 192 14.83 7.27 -6.49
N ASN A 193 15.92 7.63 -7.16
CA ASN A 193 16.08 7.60 -8.60
C ASN A 193 17.37 6.85 -9.02
N SER A 194 18.10 6.24 -8.07
CA SER A 194 19.48 5.81 -8.36
C SER A 194 20.12 4.82 -7.39
N LEU A 195 19.72 4.77 -6.12
CA LEU A 195 20.34 3.87 -5.14
C LEU A 195 19.66 2.50 -5.08
N GLU A 196 20.50 1.47 -5.05
CA GLU A 196 20.13 0.06 -5.01
C GLU A 196 19.71 -0.37 -3.59
N TRP A 197 18.67 -1.19 -3.54
CA TRP A 197 18.23 -1.93 -2.37
C TRP A 197 18.89 -3.30 -2.35
N VAL A 198 19.38 -3.71 -1.20
CA VAL A 198 20.08 -4.98 -1.02
C VAL A 198 19.42 -5.77 0.10
N ASN A 199 19.02 -7.01 -0.18
CA ASN A 199 18.60 -7.95 0.85
C ASN A 199 19.85 -8.68 1.40
N ARG A 200 20.22 -8.38 2.64
CA ARG A 200 21.35 -9.05 3.32
C ARG A 200 20.92 -10.15 4.29
N SER A 201 19.62 -10.43 4.36
CA SER A 201 19.08 -11.48 5.22
C SER A 201 19.18 -12.85 4.55
N LEU A 202 18.89 -13.90 5.34
CA LEU A 202 18.75 -15.27 4.84
C LEU A 202 17.34 -15.59 4.34
N GLN A 203 16.42 -14.62 4.41
CA GLN A 203 15.02 -14.78 4.04
C GLN A 203 14.69 -13.92 2.83
N THR A 204 13.66 -14.30 2.10
CA THR A 204 13.07 -13.47 1.07
C THR A 204 12.55 -12.17 1.71
N ALA A 205 12.84 -11.03 1.10
CA ALA A 205 12.33 -9.73 1.54
C ALA A 205 11.46 -9.10 0.45
N ALA A 206 10.66 -8.09 0.81
CA ALA A 206 9.83 -7.39 -0.16
C ALA A 206 9.84 -5.87 0.03
N LEU A 207 9.62 -5.19 -1.09
CA LEU A 207 9.47 -3.76 -1.23
C LEU A 207 8.10 -3.46 -1.83
N LEU A 208 7.49 -2.37 -1.39
CA LEU A 208 6.34 -1.76 -2.05
C LEU A 208 6.81 -0.48 -2.76
N CYS A 209 6.67 -0.48 -4.07
CA CYS A 209 7.16 0.56 -4.96
C CYS A 209 5.98 1.36 -5.52
N VAL A 210 6.11 2.68 -5.51
CA VAL A 210 5.19 3.61 -6.17
C VAL A 210 5.99 4.47 -7.13
N GLU A 211 5.72 4.29 -8.42
CA GLU A 211 6.18 5.18 -9.49
C GLU A 211 5.10 6.23 -9.74
N CYS A 212 5.41 7.50 -9.49
CA CYS A 212 4.44 8.57 -9.70
C CYS A 212 4.64 9.24 -11.07
N HIS A 213 3.57 9.37 -11.86
CA HIS A 213 3.62 9.87 -13.24
C HIS A 213 3.58 11.41 -13.35
N ASP A 214 3.98 12.12 -12.30
CA ASP A 214 3.75 13.56 -12.08
C ASP A 214 4.55 14.52 -13.02
N GLU A 215 4.84 14.13 -14.27
CA GLU A 215 5.65 14.91 -15.22
C GLU A 215 4.92 16.13 -15.84
N GLU A 216 3.60 16.28 -15.69
CA GLU A 216 2.83 17.26 -16.50
C GLU A 216 2.67 18.69 -15.95
N TRP A 217 3.11 19.04 -14.73
CA TRP A 217 2.65 20.30 -14.11
C TRP A 217 3.71 21.34 -13.71
N ALA A 218 5.00 21.10 -13.95
CA ALA A 218 6.01 22.17 -13.78
C ALA A 218 5.89 23.31 -14.84
N ALA A 219 4.93 23.24 -15.76
CA ALA A 219 4.86 24.11 -16.94
C ALA A 219 3.47 24.73 -17.26
N LYS A 220 2.52 24.81 -16.31
CA LYS A 220 1.28 25.61 -16.51
C LYS A 220 0.90 26.45 -15.30
#